data_AF-A0A1F8P3Q4-F1
#
_entry.id   AF-A0A1F8P3Q4-F1
#
_cell.length_a   1.000
_cell.length_b   1.000
_cell.length_c   1.000
_cell.angle_alpha   90.00
_cell.angle_beta   90.00
_cell.angle_gamma   90.00
#
_symmetry.space_group_name_H-M   'P 1'
#
loop_
_entity.id
_entity.type
_entity.pdbx_description
1 polymer ?
#
loop_
_entity_poly.entity_id
_entity_poly.type
_entity_poly.pdbx_seq_one_letter_code
_entity_poly.pdbx_strand_id
1 'polypeptide(L)'
;MGDNLWSQYPSDYRKEEVQHLLNLLRTGECVSLIGLSGMGKSNLLGFLAYRASLQERLGPTCILVDCNRLPKFEAEDFFHLASHQLQAAFNTSGIFEDETQGNPFDELNNNVTSTLKISKKPLALLLDGFDDMARSVDRAFFNQLRSLRDTHKYRLSFLLATRQPLESITSADKIREFEDLLISNQVWIRPLSEEDALWTIKRIEERLSLTFDENSTQILLSLSGHHPGLLKVLAATWSSGDPTNPASWLKQSAVSRECKLLWGDLPEASRNTIFDVPINNEILQNAGLVKNGQWFSPVFVAFIEGKTGLELRLDRSTGEVFRGGTHLAVALTAKEFALLSYLLDNEGAICEKDTLILAVWPEDKVFVEGIRDDSLAQLVRRLRVKIEPDPSIPTFLQTIPGRGYRLLQPD
;
A
#
# COMPACT_ATOMS: atom_id res chain seq x y z
N MET A 1 10.72 32.48 3.06
CA MET A 1 10.36 31.08 2.77
C MET A 1 10.00 30.46 4.11
N GLY A 2 8.71 30.18 4.34
CA GLY A 2 8.26 29.61 5.61
C GLY A 2 8.94 28.26 5.87
N ASP A 3 9.07 27.93 7.15
CA ASP A 3 9.72 26.71 7.64
C ASP A 3 8.94 25.48 7.15
N ASN A 4 9.30 24.97 5.97
CA ASN A 4 8.64 23.83 5.37
C ASN A 4 9.25 22.55 5.92
N LEU A 5 8.46 21.54 6.31
CA LEU A 5 8.92 20.29 6.93
C LEU A 5 10.14 19.67 6.23
N TRP A 6 10.19 19.71 4.89
CA TRP A 6 11.26 19.12 4.09
C TRP A 6 12.59 19.90 4.13
N SER A 7 12.58 21.15 4.61
CA SER A 7 13.80 21.94 4.86
C SER A 7 14.63 21.40 6.03
N GLN A 8 14.04 20.55 6.87
CA GLN A 8 14.69 20.01 8.07
C GLN A 8 15.46 18.70 7.83
N TYR A 9 15.16 18.00 6.73
CA TYR A 9 15.83 16.77 6.32
C TYR A 9 17.34 16.99 6.12
N PRO A 10 18.20 15.96 6.10
CA PRO A 10 19.58 16.14 5.72
C PRO A 10 19.71 16.33 4.20
N SER A 11 20.79 16.95 3.70
CA SER A 11 20.96 17.21 2.25
C SER A 11 21.17 15.93 1.43
N ASP A 12 21.62 14.87 2.09
CA ASP A 12 21.85 13.52 1.59
C ASP A 12 20.72 12.55 1.97
N TYR A 13 19.55 13.06 2.36
CA TYR A 13 18.37 12.22 2.62
C TYR A 13 18.06 11.31 1.42
N ARG A 14 18.02 9.99 1.61
CA ARG A 14 17.79 8.99 0.54
C ARG A 14 18.64 9.27 -0.70
N LYS A 15 19.93 9.54 -0.47
CA LYS A 15 20.87 10.05 -1.49
C LYS A 15 20.82 9.29 -2.81
N GLU A 16 20.85 7.96 -2.76
CA GLU A 16 20.88 7.11 -3.95
C GLU A 16 19.58 7.22 -4.75
N GLU A 17 18.43 7.10 -4.08
CA GLU A 17 17.12 7.24 -4.73
C GLU A 17 16.91 8.64 -5.29
N VAL A 18 17.24 9.69 -4.51
CA VAL A 18 17.12 11.08 -4.95
C VAL A 18 17.98 11.34 -6.18
N GLN A 19 19.24 10.91 -6.17
CA GLN A 19 20.15 11.09 -7.31
C GLN A 19 19.65 10.33 -8.55
N HIS A 20 19.16 9.11 -8.38
CA HIS A 20 18.60 8.32 -9.47
C HIS A 20 17.36 8.99 -10.08
N LEU A 21 16.42 9.41 -9.23
CA LEU A 21 15.18 10.06 -9.65
C LEU A 21 15.43 11.39 -10.36
N LEU A 22 16.29 12.25 -9.80
CA LEU A 22 16.63 13.53 -10.42
C LEU A 22 17.33 13.34 -11.79
N ASN A 23 18.15 12.30 -11.94
CA ASN A 23 18.78 11.99 -13.23
C ASN A 23 17.74 11.63 -14.31
N LEU A 24 16.76 10.78 -13.98
CA LEU A 24 15.67 10.39 -14.89
C LEU A 24 14.79 11.59 -15.25
N LEU A 25 14.34 12.34 -14.25
CA LEU A 25 13.47 13.49 -14.45
C LEU A 25 14.16 14.62 -15.23
N ARG A 26 15.48 14.80 -15.05
CA ARG A 26 16.28 15.76 -15.81
C ARG A 26 16.32 15.43 -17.31
N THR A 27 16.28 14.14 -17.68
CA THR A 27 16.22 13.72 -19.09
C THR A 27 14.79 13.68 -19.63
N GLY A 28 13.79 14.05 -18.82
CA GLY A 28 12.38 14.07 -19.18
C GLY A 28 11.73 12.69 -19.18
N GLU A 29 12.34 11.70 -18.52
CA GLU A 29 11.78 10.38 -18.34
C GLU A 29 10.67 10.40 -17.29
N CYS A 30 9.57 9.68 -17.54
CA CYS A 30 8.55 9.48 -16.53
C CYS A 30 8.90 8.29 -15.65
N VAL A 31 8.48 8.32 -14.39
CA VAL A 31 8.90 7.36 -13.35
C VAL A 31 7.68 6.80 -12.62
N SER A 32 7.65 5.48 -12.44
CA SER A 32 6.76 4.83 -11.48
C SER A 32 7.53 4.62 -10.17
N LEU A 33 7.22 5.41 -9.14
CA LEU A 33 7.82 5.28 -7.81
C LEU A 33 6.92 4.41 -6.94
N ILE A 34 7.36 3.17 -6.71
CA ILE A 34 6.57 2.15 -6.03
C ILE A 34 7.10 1.99 -4.61
N GLY A 35 6.22 1.94 -3.63
CA GLY A 35 6.62 1.62 -2.26
C GLY A 35 5.43 1.33 -1.38
N LEU A 36 5.55 0.30 -0.55
CA LEU A 36 4.48 -0.09 0.37
C LEU A 36 4.16 1.03 1.38
N SER A 37 3.07 0.89 2.11
CA SER A 37 2.64 1.83 3.14
C SER A 37 3.75 2.08 4.15
N GLY A 38 3.92 3.34 4.56
CA GLY A 38 4.93 3.71 5.55
C GLY A 38 6.38 3.79 5.04
N MET A 39 6.66 3.47 3.76
CA MET A 39 8.01 3.60 3.16
C MET A 39 8.50 5.03 2.95
N GLY A 40 7.65 6.03 3.21
CA GLY A 40 8.06 7.45 3.17
C GLY A 40 8.01 8.10 1.78
N LYS A 41 7.19 7.58 0.86
CA LYS A 41 6.97 8.14 -0.49
C LYS A 41 6.71 9.66 -0.45
N SER A 42 5.71 10.10 0.32
CA SER A 42 5.35 11.51 0.48
C SER A 42 6.49 12.38 1.01
N ASN A 43 7.32 11.84 1.90
CA ASN A 43 8.49 12.57 2.42
C ASN A 43 9.58 12.71 1.35
N LEU A 44 9.82 11.67 0.56
CA LEU A 44 10.75 11.70 -0.57
C LEU A 44 10.27 12.67 -1.66
N LEU A 45 8.99 12.62 -2.05
CA LEU A 45 8.41 13.54 -3.04
C LEU A 45 8.48 14.99 -2.58
N GLY A 46 8.13 15.27 -1.33
CA GLY A 46 8.26 16.61 -0.77
C GLY A 46 9.72 17.08 -0.65
N PHE A 47 10.66 16.19 -0.30
CA PHE A 47 12.08 16.50 -0.30
C PHE A 47 12.59 16.85 -1.71
N LEU A 48 12.16 16.11 -2.74
CA LEU A 48 12.46 16.41 -4.14
C LEU A 48 11.92 17.79 -4.55
N ALA A 49 10.64 18.06 -4.27
CA ALA A 49 9.96 19.30 -4.68
C ALA A 49 10.50 20.55 -3.98
N TYR A 50 10.72 20.48 -2.66
CA TYR A 50 10.99 21.68 -1.86
C TYR A 50 12.44 21.85 -1.44
N ARG A 51 13.33 20.92 -1.83
CA ARG A 51 14.73 21.01 -1.48
C ARG A 51 15.69 20.51 -2.55
N ALA A 52 15.66 19.22 -2.87
CA ALA A 52 16.70 18.61 -3.71
C ALA A 52 16.76 19.25 -5.09
N SER A 53 15.60 19.44 -5.75
CA SER A 53 15.51 20.08 -7.07
C SER A 53 15.96 21.56 -7.08
N LEU A 54 15.83 22.26 -5.95
CA LEU A 54 16.22 23.66 -5.82
C LEU A 54 17.74 23.82 -5.73
N GLN A 55 18.44 22.83 -5.16
CA GLN A 55 19.89 22.82 -5.02
C GLN A 55 20.61 22.41 -6.32
N GLU A 56 19.94 21.66 -7.20
CA GLU A 56 20.51 21.28 -8.48
C GLU A 56 20.38 22.39 -9.54
N ARG A 57 21.52 22.96 -9.94
CA ARG A 57 21.56 24.00 -10.99
C ARG A 57 20.96 23.53 -12.34
N LEU A 58 21.13 22.25 -12.67
CA LEU A 58 20.64 21.63 -13.92
C LEU A 58 19.50 20.63 -13.70
N GLY A 59 18.98 20.50 -12.48
CA GLY A 59 17.90 19.58 -12.14
C GLY A 59 16.54 20.08 -12.65
N PRO A 60 15.54 19.19 -12.74
CA PRO A 60 14.16 19.57 -13.06
C PRO A 60 13.59 20.52 -12.01
N THR A 61 12.62 21.34 -12.39
CA THR A 61 11.72 21.95 -11.41
C THR A 61 10.66 20.91 -11.05
N CYS A 62 10.60 20.50 -9.78
CA CYS A 62 9.66 19.50 -9.30
C CYS A 62 8.46 20.18 -8.62
N ILE A 63 7.25 19.85 -9.06
CA ILE A 63 5.99 20.34 -8.49
C ILE A 63 5.24 19.18 -7.87
N LEU A 64 4.94 19.28 -6.58
CA LEU A 64 4.18 18.27 -5.86
C LEU A 64 2.68 18.44 -6.08
N VAL A 65 2.01 17.38 -6.50
CA VAL A 65 0.55 17.26 -6.61
C VAL A 65 0.11 16.15 -5.66
N ASP A 66 -0.39 16.53 -4.49
CA ASP A 66 -0.85 15.58 -3.46
C ASP A 66 -2.30 15.15 -3.74
N CYS A 67 -2.47 14.01 -4.42
CA CYS A 67 -3.77 13.50 -4.83
C CYS A 67 -4.67 13.12 -3.64
N ASN A 68 -4.12 12.95 -2.43
CA ASN A 68 -4.92 12.71 -1.23
C ASN A 68 -5.73 13.95 -0.80
N ARG A 69 -5.43 15.13 -1.36
CA ARG A 69 -6.16 16.38 -1.09
C ARG A 69 -7.33 16.60 -2.04
N LEU A 70 -7.51 15.73 -3.02
CA LEU A 70 -8.60 15.86 -3.98
C LEU A 70 -9.95 15.70 -3.25
N PRO A 71 -10.93 16.58 -3.52
CA PRO A 71 -12.26 16.47 -2.93
C PRO A 71 -12.98 15.22 -3.46
N LYS A 72 -12.76 14.88 -4.72
CA LYS A 72 -13.13 13.61 -5.34
C LYS A 72 -12.00 13.16 -6.25
N PHE A 73 -11.91 11.85 -6.44
CA PHE A 73 -10.94 11.26 -7.36
C PHE A 73 -11.47 11.30 -8.81
N GLU A 74 -11.68 12.51 -9.32
CA GLU A 74 -12.16 12.76 -10.68
C GLU A 74 -11.10 13.54 -11.49
N ALA A 75 -11.15 13.42 -12.82
CA ALA A 75 -10.18 14.03 -13.72
C ALA A 75 -10.08 15.56 -13.57
N GLU A 76 -11.23 16.24 -13.49
CA GLU A 76 -11.31 17.70 -13.37
C GLU A 76 -10.67 18.21 -12.08
N ASP A 77 -10.95 17.56 -10.94
CA ASP A 77 -10.35 17.88 -9.64
C ASP A 77 -8.82 17.75 -9.69
N PHE A 78 -8.32 16.71 -10.35
CA PHE A 78 -6.88 16.53 -10.55
C PHE A 78 -6.27 17.69 -11.35
N PHE A 79 -6.88 18.06 -12.48
CA PHE A 79 -6.33 19.11 -13.34
C PHE A 79 -6.33 20.47 -12.65
N HIS A 80 -7.40 20.82 -11.93
CA HIS A 80 -7.45 22.03 -11.11
C HIS A 80 -6.38 22.03 -10.01
N LEU A 81 -6.23 20.93 -9.28
CA LEU A 81 -5.21 20.83 -8.24
C LEU A 81 -3.80 21.00 -8.82
N ALA A 82 -3.50 20.28 -9.91
CA ALA A 82 -2.19 20.36 -10.56
C ALA A 82 -1.91 21.78 -11.11
N SER A 83 -2.92 22.41 -11.70
CA SER A 83 -2.85 23.79 -12.19
C SER A 83 -2.53 24.76 -11.06
N HIS A 84 -3.29 24.70 -9.96
CA HIS A 84 -3.10 25.56 -8.79
C HIS A 84 -1.71 25.36 -8.15
N GLN A 85 -1.23 24.11 -8.02
CA GLN A 85 0.12 23.85 -7.47
C GLN A 85 1.22 24.42 -8.38
N LEU A 86 1.06 24.30 -9.69
CA LEU A 86 2.00 24.88 -10.65
C LEU A 86 1.98 26.41 -10.55
N GLN A 87 0.81 27.03 -10.53
CA GLN A 87 0.68 28.48 -10.39
C GLN A 87 1.32 28.99 -9.10
N ALA A 88 1.01 28.35 -7.96
CA ALA A 88 1.57 28.71 -6.66
C ALA A 88 3.12 28.68 -6.64
N ALA A 89 3.74 27.75 -7.36
CA ALA A 89 5.20 27.65 -7.44
C ALA A 89 5.84 28.75 -8.31
N PHE A 90 5.10 29.33 -9.25
CA PHE A 90 5.58 30.35 -10.20
C PHE A 90 4.92 31.74 -10.01
N ASN A 91 4.13 31.92 -8.94
CA ASN A 91 3.25 33.06 -8.68
C ASN A 91 3.95 34.43 -8.53
N THR A 92 5.28 34.49 -8.61
CA THR A 92 6.05 35.74 -8.54
C THR A 92 6.21 36.45 -9.89
N SER A 93 5.59 35.94 -10.96
CA SER A 93 5.97 36.34 -12.32
C SER A 93 4.84 36.85 -13.22
N GLY A 94 3.58 36.88 -12.76
CA GLY A 94 2.45 37.36 -13.58
C GLY A 94 2.27 36.56 -14.88
N ILE A 95 2.63 35.27 -14.86
CA ILE A 95 2.75 34.39 -16.04
C ILE A 95 1.40 33.79 -16.46
N PHE A 96 0.48 33.66 -15.52
CA PHE A 96 -0.79 32.98 -15.72
C PHE A 96 -1.90 34.01 -15.93
N GLU A 97 -2.76 33.76 -16.91
CA GLU A 97 -4.00 34.53 -17.12
C GLU A 97 -5.01 34.18 -16.00
N ASP A 98 -5.90 35.11 -15.64
CA ASP A 98 -6.96 34.88 -14.65
C ASP A 98 -7.79 33.62 -15.00
N GLU A 99 -8.34 32.93 -13.98
CA GLU A 99 -9.19 31.73 -14.12
C GLU A 99 -10.12 31.85 -15.33
N THR A 100 -9.77 31.15 -16.41
CA THR A 100 -10.59 31.13 -17.61
C THR A 100 -11.76 30.18 -17.38
N GLN A 101 -12.98 30.60 -17.70
CA GLN A 101 -14.10 29.67 -17.87
C GLN A 101 -13.77 28.73 -19.03
N GLY A 102 -13.16 27.58 -18.74
CA GLY A 102 -12.61 26.67 -19.73
C GLY A 102 -12.47 25.24 -19.20
N ASN A 103 -12.05 24.33 -20.08
CA ASN A 103 -11.79 22.94 -19.71
C ASN A 103 -10.58 22.88 -18.75
N PRO A 104 -10.68 22.24 -17.57
CA PRO A 104 -9.59 22.16 -16.60
C PRO A 104 -8.29 21.57 -17.15
N PHE A 105 -8.39 20.63 -18.11
CA PHE A 105 -7.21 20.09 -18.79
C PHE A 105 -6.47 21.16 -19.61
N ASP A 106 -7.21 22.01 -20.33
CA ASP A 106 -6.63 23.06 -21.16
C ASP A 106 -5.94 24.12 -20.29
N GLU A 107 -6.52 24.43 -19.12
CA GLU A 107 -5.91 25.30 -18.12
C GLU A 107 -4.54 24.77 -17.67
N LEU A 108 -4.47 23.49 -17.26
CA LEU A 108 -3.21 22.86 -16.88
C LEU A 108 -2.20 22.87 -18.05
N ASN A 109 -2.65 22.53 -19.27
CA ASN A 109 -1.80 22.50 -20.45
C ASN A 109 -1.20 23.88 -20.77
N ASN A 110 -2.01 24.93 -20.69
CA ASN A 110 -1.56 26.30 -20.88
C ASN A 110 -0.55 26.72 -19.81
N ASN A 111 -0.81 26.39 -18.55
CA ASN A 111 0.08 26.73 -17.44
C ASN A 111 1.43 26.01 -17.57
N VAL A 112 1.43 24.71 -17.92
CA VAL A 112 2.65 23.95 -18.22
C VAL A 112 3.42 24.58 -19.38
N THR A 113 2.72 24.92 -20.47
CA THR A 113 3.32 25.55 -21.65
C THR A 113 4.01 26.87 -21.29
N SER A 114 3.32 27.74 -20.55
CA SER A 114 3.84 29.04 -20.11
C SER A 114 5.04 28.88 -19.18
N THR A 115 4.97 27.97 -18.22
CA THR A 115 6.09 27.63 -17.33
C THR A 115 7.31 27.16 -18.13
N LEU A 116 7.14 26.25 -19.09
CA LEU A 116 8.26 25.71 -19.87
C LEU A 116 8.85 26.71 -20.87
N LYS A 117 8.07 27.69 -21.35
CA LYS A 117 8.60 28.77 -22.20
C LYS A 117 9.58 29.66 -21.45
N ILE A 118 9.32 29.90 -20.16
CA ILE A 118 10.10 30.84 -19.33
C ILE A 118 11.23 30.12 -18.59
N SER A 119 10.97 28.91 -18.11
CA SER A 119 11.97 28.09 -17.43
C SER A 119 12.91 27.44 -18.45
N LYS A 120 14.22 27.52 -18.16
CA LYS A 120 15.24 26.74 -18.89
C LYS A 120 15.36 25.30 -18.38
N LYS A 121 14.77 24.99 -17.22
CA LYS A 121 14.77 23.66 -16.62
C LYS A 121 13.61 22.81 -17.16
N PRO A 122 13.76 21.47 -17.19
CA PRO A 122 12.60 20.59 -17.37
C PRO A 122 11.65 20.70 -16.17
N LEU A 123 10.39 20.34 -16.36
CA LEU A 123 9.34 20.31 -15.34
C LEU A 123 8.98 18.85 -15.03
N ALA A 124 8.87 18.52 -13.76
CA ALA A 124 8.40 17.23 -13.27
C ALA A 124 7.19 17.43 -12.36
N LEU A 125 6.05 16.82 -12.69
CA LEU A 125 4.91 16.76 -11.77
C LEU A 125 5.02 15.47 -10.94
N LEU A 126 5.15 15.62 -9.63
CA LEU A 126 5.26 14.53 -8.67
C LEU A 126 3.86 14.24 -8.11
N LEU A 127 3.26 13.13 -8.50
CA LEU A 127 1.89 12.76 -8.15
C LEU A 127 1.92 11.84 -6.93
N ASP A 128 1.59 12.36 -5.75
CA ASP A 128 1.59 11.61 -4.49
C ASP A 128 0.21 11.02 -4.18
N GLY A 129 0.17 9.77 -3.68
CA GLY A 129 -1.09 9.08 -3.36
C GLY A 129 -1.96 8.81 -4.59
N PHE A 130 -1.35 8.41 -5.71
CA PHE A 130 -2.06 8.28 -6.98
C PHE A 130 -2.96 7.03 -7.07
N ASP A 131 -2.90 6.12 -6.09
CA ASP A 131 -3.60 4.84 -6.09
C ASP A 131 -5.14 4.97 -6.29
N ASP A 132 -5.81 5.82 -5.50
CA ASP A 132 -7.27 5.96 -5.55
C ASP A 132 -7.73 6.70 -6.81
N MET A 133 -6.91 7.64 -7.27
CA MET A 133 -7.08 8.36 -8.53
C MET A 133 -7.00 7.38 -9.72
N ALA A 134 -6.00 6.50 -9.75
CA ALA A 134 -5.83 5.51 -10.81
C ALA A 134 -6.97 4.48 -10.91
N ARG A 135 -7.61 4.13 -9.78
CA ARG A 135 -8.76 3.22 -9.74
C ARG A 135 -10.02 3.85 -10.33
N SER A 136 -10.24 5.13 -10.02
CA SER A 136 -11.49 5.84 -10.27
C SER A 136 -11.59 6.40 -11.69
N VAL A 137 -10.51 6.97 -12.23
CA VAL A 137 -10.53 7.59 -13.56
C VAL A 137 -10.59 6.59 -14.70
N ASP A 138 -10.91 7.11 -15.88
CA ASP A 138 -11.07 6.36 -17.11
C ASP A 138 -9.84 6.49 -18.05
N ARG A 139 -9.95 5.89 -19.23
CA ARG A 139 -8.91 5.96 -20.26
C ARG A 139 -8.69 7.39 -20.78
N ALA A 140 -9.74 8.23 -20.81
CA ALA A 140 -9.63 9.58 -21.34
C ALA A 140 -8.65 10.42 -20.50
N PHE A 141 -8.70 10.28 -19.18
CA PHE A 141 -7.75 10.92 -18.26
C PHE A 141 -6.28 10.54 -18.56
N PHE A 142 -5.98 9.24 -18.70
CA PHE A 142 -4.61 8.79 -18.98
C PHE A 142 -4.12 9.25 -20.35
N ASN A 143 -5.02 9.29 -21.34
CA ASN A 143 -4.71 9.80 -22.68
C ASN A 143 -4.45 11.31 -22.67
N GLN A 144 -5.15 12.07 -21.83
CA GLN A 144 -4.89 13.49 -21.60
C GLN A 144 -3.50 13.70 -20.98
N LEU A 145 -3.13 12.96 -19.92
CA LEU A 145 -1.77 13.03 -19.37
C LEU A 145 -0.70 12.65 -20.40
N ARG A 146 -0.93 11.58 -21.15
CA ARG A 146 -0.04 11.14 -22.24
C ARG A 146 0.17 12.24 -23.27
N SER A 147 -0.90 12.88 -23.72
CA SER A 147 -0.90 13.99 -24.68
C SER A 147 -0.15 15.21 -24.15
N LEU A 148 -0.38 15.57 -22.88
CA LEU A 148 0.31 16.66 -22.21
C LEU A 148 1.83 16.43 -22.17
N ARG A 149 2.25 15.20 -21.87
CA ARG A 149 3.67 14.78 -21.90
C ARG A 149 4.26 14.82 -23.31
N ASP A 150 3.55 14.30 -24.31
CA ASP A 150 4.01 14.28 -25.71
C ASP A 150 4.18 15.68 -26.30
N THR A 151 3.25 16.59 -25.99
CA THR A 151 3.31 17.99 -26.43
C THR A 151 4.57 18.70 -25.92
N HIS A 152 5.10 18.25 -24.78
CA HIS A 152 6.30 18.80 -24.15
C HIS A 152 7.41 17.75 -23.98
N LYS A 153 7.59 16.89 -25.01
CA LYS A 153 8.53 15.78 -24.98
C LYS A 153 9.93 16.19 -24.47
N TYR A 154 10.49 15.40 -23.56
CA TYR A 154 11.78 15.61 -22.88
C TYR A 154 11.84 16.85 -21.96
N ARG A 155 10.77 17.64 -21.87
CA ARG A 155 10.70 18.83 -21.01
C ARG A 155 9.66 18.72 -19.92
N LEU A 156 8.63 17.90 -20.10
CA LEU A 156 7.68 17.51 -19.07
C LEU A 156 7.83 16.02 -18.76
N SER A 157 7.88 15.70 -17.47
CA SER A 157 7.87 14.33 -16.95
C SER A 157 6.86 14.19 -15.81
N PHE A 158 6.43 12.96 -15.56
CA PHE A 158 5.62 12.60 -14.41
C PHE A 158 6.40 11.63 -13.52
N LEU A 159 6.28 11.80 -12.21
CA LEU A 159 6.64 10.79 -11.23
C LEU A 159 5.37 10.37 -10.50
N LEU A 160 4.95 9.12 -10.64
CA LEU A 160 3.75 8.59 -9.99
C LEU A 160 4.16 7.80 -8.75
N ALA A 161 3.76 8.26 -7.57
CA ALA A 161 3.97 7.53 -6.33
C ALA A 161 2.74 6.66 -5.99
N THR A 162 2.95 5.35 -5.94
CA THR A 162 1.89 4.34 -5.71
C THR A 162 2.37 3.25 -4.76
N ARG A 163 1.45 2.42 -4.25
CA ARG A 163 1.80 1.28 -3.38
C ARG A 163 2.20 0.03 -4.17
N GLN A 164 1.68 -0.10 -5.38
CA GLN A 164 1.93 -1.22 -6.30
C GLN A 164 2.13 -0.66 -7.72
N PRO A 165 2.71 -1.44 -8.65
CA PRO A 165 2.75 -1.07 -10.06
C PRO A 165 1.37 -0.67 -10.59
N LEU A 166 1.32 0.27 -11.53
CA LEU A 166 0.06 0.87 -12.01
C LEU A 166 -0.88 -0.18 -12.62
N GLU A 167 -0.32 -1.18 -13.31
CA GLU A 167 -1.01 -2.33 -13.89
C GLU A 167 -1.67 -3.25 -12.86
N SER A 168 -1.26 -3.16 -11.59
CA SER A 168 -1.89 -3.89 -10.49
C SER A 168 -3.06 -3.12 -9.86
N ILE A 169 -3.14 -1.80 -10.10
CA ILE A 169 -4.12 -0.91 -9.49
C ILE A 169 -5.35 -0.72 -10.38
N THR A 170 -5.16 -0.71 -11.70
CA THR A 170 -6.22 -0.43 -12.68
C THR A 170 -6.08 -1.33 -13.91
N SER A 171 -7.14 -1.43 -14.71
CA SER A 171 -7.18 -2.36 -15.85
C SER A 171 -6.23 -1.92 -16.97
N ALA A 172 -5.53 -2.87 -17.60
CA ALA A 172 -4.62 -2.60 -18.71
C ALA A 172 -5.26 -1.77 -19.85
N ASP A 173 -6.54 -1.97 -20.16
CA ASP A 173 -7.25 -1.20 -21.18
C ASP A 173 -7.37 0.31 -20.88
N LYS A 174 -7.36 0.70 -19.59
CA LYS A 174 -7.40 2.11 -19.17
C LYS A 174 -6.04 2.80 -19.34
N ILE A 175 -4.95 2.08 -19.11
CA ILE A 175 -3.60 2.66 -19.02
C ILE A 175 -2.68 2.35 -20.19
N ARG A 176 -3.09 1.46 -21.12
CA ARG A 176 -2.25 0.88 -22.17
C ARG A 176 -1.23 1.82 -22.82
N GLU A 177 -1.67 2.99 -23.27
CA GLU A 177 -0.81 3.96 -23.97
C GLU A 177 0.06 4.79 -23.01
N PHE A 178 -0.41 4.97 -21.79
CA PHE A 178 0.23 5.74 -20.73
C PHE A 178 1.29 4.92 -19.97
N GLU A 179 1.06 3.62 -19.82
CA GLU A 179 1.98 2.69 -19.15
C GLU A 179 3.35 2.61 -19.83
N ASP A 180 3.40 2.75 -21.16
CA ASP A 180 4.64 2.82 -21.95
C ASP A 180 5.60 3.92 -21.45
N LEU A 181 5.08 4.95 -20.78
CA LEU A 181 5.91 6.02 -20.18
C LEU A 181 6.68 5.57 -18.94
N LEU A 182 6.16 4.58 -18.24
CA LEU A 182 6.51 4.26 -16.86
C LEU A 182 7.22 2.91 -16.74
N ILE A 183 6.88 1.96 -17.62
CA ILE A 183 7.32 0.57 -17.51
C ILE A 183 8.84 0.40 -17.52
N SER A 184 9.57 1.28 -18.22
CA SER A 184 11.04 1.25 -18.28
C SER A 184 11.71 1.83 -17.02
N ASN A 185 10.97 2.59 -16.20
CA ASN A 185 11.49 3.36 -15.08
C ASN A 185 10.68 3.10 -13.81
N GLN A 186 10.60 1.83 -13.41
CA GLN A 186 10.03 1.45 -12.11
C GLN A 186 11.10 1.54 -11.02
N VAL A 187 10.89 2.43 -10.05
CA VAL A 187 11.81 2.64 -8.93
C VAL A 187 11.11 2.23 -7.64
N TRP A 188 11.65 1.22 -6.97
CA TRP A 188 11.13 0.74 -5.69
C TRP A 188 11.81 1.45 -4.52
N ILE A 189 11.00 2.05 -3.64
CA ILE A 189 11.49 2.60 -2.38
C ILE A 189 11.69 1.48 -1.38
N ARG A 190 12.91 1.43 -0.84
CA ARG A 190 13.34 0.47 0.15
C ARG A 190 13.31 1.07 1.57
N PRO A 191 13.43 0.22 2.61
CA PRO A 191 13.74 0.68 3.97
C PRO A 191 14.89 1.69 3.98
N LEU A 192 14.92 2.55 5.00
CA LEU A 192 15.90 3.63 5.09
C LEU A 192 17.32 3.07 5.16
N SER A 193 18.27 3.87 4.67
CA SER A 193 19.67 3.70 5.05
C SER A 193 19.82 3.85 6.56
N GLU A 194 20.91 3.33 7.14
CA GLU A 194 21.19 3.50 8.56
C GLU A 194 21.28 4.98 8.94
N GLU A 195 21.95 5.80 8.13
CA GLU A 195 22.09 7.24 8.33
C GLU A 195 20.73 7.96 8.36
N ASP A 196 19.84 7.66 7.41
CA ASP A 196 18.49 8.24 7.35
C ASP A 196 17.59 7.75 8.50
N ALA A 197 17.75 6.50 8.92
CA ALA A 197 17.02 5.92 10.03
C ALA A 197 17.44 6.55 11.37
N LEU A 198 18.74 6.72 11.60
CA LEU A 198 19.29 7.41 12.77
C LEU A 198 18.82 8.87 12.83
N TRP A 199 18.83 9.58 11.70
CA TRP A 199 18.27 10.93 11.62
C TRP A 199 16.78 10.94 11.99
N THR A 200 16.01 9.94 11.52
CA THR A 200 14.58 9.81 11.85
C THR A 200 14.37 9.59 13.35
N ILE A 201 15.18 8.74 14.00
CA ILE A 201 15.13 8.51 15.45
C ILE A 201 15.38 9.82 16.20
N LYS A 202 16.44 10.55 15.84
CA LYS A 202 16.78 11.84 16.46
C LYS A 202 15.64 12.86 16.37
N ARG A 203 14.90 12.89 15.27
CA ARG A 203 13.72 13.77 15.14
C ARG A 203 12.57 13.36 16.05
N ILE A 204 12.43 12.07 16.34
CA ILE A 204 11.43 11.57 17.28
C ILE A 204 11.85 11.90 18.71
N GLU A 205 13.13 11.75 19.05
CA GLU A 205 13.70 12.19 20.33
C GLU A 205 13.41 13.65 20.61
N GLU A 206 13.74 14.53 19.66
CA GLU A 206 13.50 15.98 19.78
C GLU A 206 12.01 16.30 19.90
N ARG A 207 11.15 15.66 19.11
CA ARG A 207 9.71 15.95 19.08
C ARG A 207 8.96 15.43 20.31
N LEU A 208 9.37 14.29 20.85
CA LEU A 208 8.71 13.63 21.98
C LEU A 208 9.47 13.79 23.30
N SER A 209 10.57 14.55 23.30
CA SER A 209 11.47 14.71 24.44
C SER A 209 11.94 13.37 25.02
N LEU A 210 12.31 12.44 24.13
CA LEU A 210 12.82 11.10 24.47
C LEU A 210 14.35 11.06 24.27
N THR A 211 15.01 10.07 24.87
CA THR A 211 16.43 9.77 24.62
C THR A 211 16.63 8.27 24.52
N PHE A 212 17.35 7.82 23.49
CA PHE A 212 17.75 6.44 23.29
C PHE A 212 19.27 6.32 23.44
N ASP A 213 19.71 5.35 24.24
CA ASP A 213 21.12 4.96 24.23
C ASP A 213 21.45 4.20 22.93
N GLU A 214 22.75 3.95 22.70
CA GLU A 214 23.24 3.28 21.51
C GLU A 214 22.63 1.87 21.34
N ASN A 215 22.49 1.13 22.44
CA ASN A 215 21.91 -0.21 22.42
C ASN A 215 20.42 -0.19 22.03
N SER A 216 19.65 0.70 22.64
CA SER A 216 18.22 0.90 22.35
C SER A 216 18.00 1.33 20.89
N THR A 217 18.88 2.20 20.40
CA THR A 217 18.88 2.64 19.00
C THR A 217 19.11 1.47 18.04
N GLN A 218 20.09 0.61 18.31
CA GLN A 218 20.36 -0.57 17.49
C GLN A 218 19.20 -1.58 17.53
N ILE A 219 18.57 -1.78 18.69
CA ILE A 219 17.38 -2.64 18.79
C ILE A 219 16.20 -2.04 18.01
N LEU A 220 15.97 -0.73 18.07
CA LEU A 220 14.94 -0.05 17.25
C LEU A 220 15.14 -0.26 15.75
N LEU A 221 16.38 -0.08 15.27
CA LEU A 221 16.73 -0.29 13.86
C LEU A 221 16.48 -1.75 13.43
N SER A 222 16.87 -2.71 14.27
CA SER A 222 16.65 -4.14 14.05
C SER A 222 15.15 -4.50 14.05
N LEU A 223 14.40 -4.11 15.10
CA LEU A 223 12.97 -4.41 15.24
C LEU A 223 12.15 -3.82 14.09
N SER A 224 12.48 -2.60 13.66
CA SER A 224 11.79 -1.94 12.55
C SER A 224 12.23 -2.41 11.17
N GLY A 225 13.39 -3.06 11.07
CA GLY A 225 14.01 -3.35 9.77
C GLY A 225 14.29 -2.12 8.94
N HIS A 226 14.58 -0.98 9.59
CA HIS A 226 14.74 0.34 8.96
C HIS A 226 13.50 0.85 8.21
N HIS A 227 12.34 0.21 8.38
CA HIS A 227 11.10 0.66 7.77
C HIS A 227 10.62 1.95 8.45
N PRO A 228 10.44 3.08 7.74
CA PRO A 228 10.17 4.37 8.37
C PRO A 228 8.90 4.42 9.21
N GLY A 229 7.78 3.83 8.76
CA GLY A 229 6.52 3.78 9.51
C GLY A 229 6.66 3.02 10.83
N LEU A 230 7.02 1.74 10.78
CA LEU A 230 7.38 0.91 11.93
C LEU A 230 8.41 1.56 12.86
N LEU A 231 9.51 2.11 12.34
CA LEU A 231 10.52 2.80 13.14
C LEU A 231 9.91 3.95 13.96
N LYS A 232 9.07 4.76 13.30
CA LYS A 232 8.39 5.89 13.96
C LYS A 232 7.46 5.45 15.08
N VAL A 233 6.65 4.42 14.86
CA VAL A 233 5.71 3.96 15.88
C VAL A 233 6.41 3.22 17.01
N LEU A 234 7.43 2.39 16.73
CA LEU A 234 8.22 1.70 17.75
C LEU A 234 8.97 2.69 18.65
N ALA A 235 9.63 3.68 18.06
CA ALA A 235 10.32 4.72 18.83
C ALA A 235 9.34 5.56 19.66
N ALA A 236 8.18 5.92 19.11
CA ALA A 236 7.17 6.68 19.84
C ALA A 236 6.52 5.90 21.00
N THR A 237 6.48 4.56 20.92
CA THR A 237 5.91 3.70 21.97
C THR A 237 6.97 2.94 22.78
N TRP A 238 8.24 3.38 22.72
CA TRP A 238 9.37 2.59 23.22
C TRP A 238 9.24 2.18 24.70
N SER A 239 8.76 3.09 25.55
CA SER A 239 8.59 2.86 26.99
C SER A 239 7.55 1.80 27.36
N SER A 240 6.69 1.41 26.42
CA SER A 240 5.60 0.47 26.65
C SER A 240 5.85 -0.92 26.04
N GLY A 241 6.96 -1.11 25.32
CA GLY A 241 7.31 -2.37 24.65
C GLY A 241 8.40 -3.15 25.39
N ASP A 242 8.52 -4.44 25.06
CA ASP A 242 9.64 -5.28 25.48
C ASP A 242 10.60 -5.47 24.29
N PRO A 243 11.79 -4.84 24.31
CA PRO A 243 12.76 -4.92 23.22
C PRO A 243 13.25 -6.34 22.91
N THR A 244 13.08 -7.28 23.85
CA THR A 244 13.50 -8.69 23.70
C THR A 244 12.40 -9.58 23.11
N ASN A 245 11.17 -9.07 23.03
CA ASN A 245 10.00 -9.82 22.57
C ASN A 245 9.27 -9.04 21.46
N PRO A 246 9.58 -9.29 20.18
CA PRO A 246 8.96 -8.61 19.04
C PRO A 246 7.41 -8.68 19.04
N ALA A 247 6.82 -9.79 19.47
CA ALA A 247 5.36 -9.95 19.52
C ALA A 247 4.71 -9.03 20.57
N SER A 248 5.44 -8.63 21.61
CA SER A 248 4.91 -7.71 22.63
C SER A 248 4.50 -6.35 22.05
N TRP A 249 5.19 -5.92 20.98
CA TRP A 249 4.97 -4.65 20.30
C TRP A 249 3.65 -4.59 19.52
N LEU A 250 3.02 -5.73 19.27
CA LEU A 250 1.74 -5.80 18.56
C LEU A 250 0.55 -5.43 19.46
N LYS A 251 0.75 -5.33 20.79
CA LYS A 251 -0.27 -4.83 21.73
C LYS A 251 -0.53 -3.34 21.53
N GLN A 252 0.43 -2.61 20.98
CA GLN A 252 0.34 -1.20 20.66
C GLN A 252 -0.41 -1.05 19.34
N SER A 253 -1.59 -0.43 19.39
CA SER A 253 -2.47 -0.26 18.23
C SER A 253 -1.77 0.41 17.04
N ALA A 254 -0.86 1.36 17.29
CA ALA A 254 -0.09 2.02 16.25
C ALA A 254 0.86 1.06 15.50
N VAL A 255 1.56 0.17 16.22
CA VAL A 255 2.47 -0.82 15.62
C VAL A 255 1.68 -1.88 14.85
N SER A 256 0.61 -2.39 15.45
CA SER A 256 -0.30 -3.35 14.80
C SER A 256 -0.90 -2.76 13.53
N ARG A 257 -1.33 -1.50 13.56
CA ARG A 257 -1.86 -0.78 12.38
C ARG A 257 -0.83 -0.69 11.25
N GLU A 258 0.42 -0.32 11.54
CA GLU A 258 1.46 -0.25 10.50
C GLU A 258 1.74 -1.62 9.88
N CYS A 259 1.76 -2.69 10.70
CA CYS A 259 1.88 -4.05 10.17
C CYS A 259 0.67 -4.46 9.31
N LYS A 260 -0.56 -4.11 9.73
CA LYS A 260 -1.79 -4.36 8.95
C LYS A 260 -1.78 -3.65 7.61
N LEU A 261 -1.32 -2.40 7.56
CA LEU A 261 -1.19 -1.64 6.32
C LEU A 261 -0.17 -2.28 5.37
N LEU A 262 1.02 -2.61 5.89
CA LEU A 262 2.04 -3.31 5.10
C LEU A 262 1.53 -4.64 4.55
N TRP A 263 0.86 -5.43 5.38
CA TRP A 263 0.25 -6.70 4.98
C TRP A 263 -0.81 -6.51 3.90
N GLY A 264 -1.68 -5.51 4.06
CA GLY A 264 -2.75 -5.21 3.09
C GLY A 264 -2.24 -4.78 1.72
N ASP A 265 -1.06 -4.18 1.64
CA ASP A 265 -0.44 -3.78 0.37
C ASP A 265 0.23 -4.95 -0.38
N LEU A 266 0.39 -6.11 0.25
CA LEU A 266 0.93 -7.28 -0.42
C LEU A 266 -0.14 -7.94 -1.30
N PRO A 267 0.20 -8.35 -2.54
CA PRO A 267 -0.73 -9.11 -3.38
C PRO A 267 -1.25 -10.35 -2.67
N GLU A 268 -2.49 -10.74 -2.95
CA GLU A 268 -3.11 -11.92 -2.34
C GLU A 268 -2.29 -13.20 -2.58
N ALA A 269 -1.79 -13.41 -3.80
CA ALA A 269 -0.89 -14.52 -4.11
C ALA A 269 0.35 -14.53 -3.20
N SER A 270 0.95 -13.35 -2.99
CA SER A 270 2.10 -13.19 -2.09
C SER A 270 1.75 -13.50 -0.64
N ARG A 271 0.57 -13.07 -0.17
CA ARG A 271 0.07 -13.34 1.18
C ARG A 271 -0.18 -14.84 1.41
N ASN A 272 -0.62 -15.56 0.38
CA ASN A 272 -0.91 -16.99 0.45
C ASN A 272 0.35 -17.85 0.47
N THR A 273 1.41 -17.46 -0.24
CA THR A 273 2.67 -18.22 -0.34
C THR A 273 3.75 -17.78 0.65
N ILE A 274 3.48 -16.78 1.48
CA ILE A 274 4.48 -16.14 2.35
C ILE A 274 5.05 -17.06 3.44
N PHE A 275 4.40 -18.21 3.67
CA PHE A 275 4.72 -19.20 4.71
C PHE A 275 5.79 -20.20 4.27
N ASP A 276 5.94 -20.39 2.96
CA ASP A 276 7.08 -21.07 2.39
C ASP A 276 8.16 -20.01 2.13
N VAL A 277 9.39 -20.29 2.57
CA VAL A 277 10.52 -19.34 2.61
C VAL A 277 10.48 -18.32 1.46
N PRO A 278 10.51 -17.00 1.73
CA PRO A 278 10.11 -15.96 0.77
C PRO A 278 11.17 -15.65 -0.30
N ILE A 279 11.90 -16.67 -0.75
CA ILE A 279 13.03 -16.55 -1.69
C ILE A 279 12.56 -16.24 -3.11
N ASN A 280 11.30 -16.50 -3.48
CA ASN A 280 10.84 -16.37 -4.86
C ASN A 280 9.81 -15.25 -5.10
N ASN A 281 9.55 -14.37 -4.12
CA ASN A 281 8.59 -13.28 -4.32
C ASN A 281 9.29 -11.97 -4.73
N GLU A 282 9.22 -11.64 -6.02
CA GLU A 282 9.86 -10.47 -6.61
C GLU A 282 9.42 -9.15 -5.94
N ILE A 283 8.14 -9.01 -5.58
CA ILE A 283 7.62 -7.80 -4.93
C ILE A 283 8.24 -7.62 -3.54
N LEU A 284 8.34 -8.68 -2.75
CA LEU A 284 8.98 -8.62 -1.42
C LEU A 284 10.47 -8.25 -1.52
N GLN A 285 11.18 -8.76 -2.53
CA GLN A 285 12.58 -8.43 -2.76
C GLN A 285 12.76 -6.99 -3.24
N ASN A 286 11.96 -6.55 -4.20
CA ASN A 286 12.03 -5.21 -4.76
C ASN A 286 11.73 -4.14 -3.70
N ALA A 287 10.69 -4.37 -2.89
CA ALA A 287 10.34 -3.52 -1.75
C ALA A 287 11.33 -3.61 -0.58
N GLY A 288 12.31 -4.52 -0.62
CA GLY A 288 13.30 -4.71 0.43
C GLY A 288 12.74 -5.29 1.73
N LEU A 289 11.58 -5.97 1.66
CA LEU A 289 10.98 -6.66 2.81
C LEU A 289 11.64 -8.00 3.11
N VAL A 290 12.40 -8.55 2.15
CA VAL A 290 13.16 -9.78 2.31
C VAL A 290 14.59 -9.56 1.81
N LYS A 291 15.57 -9.91 2.63
CA LYS A 291 17.00 -9.84 2.29
C LYS A 291 17.68 -11.12 2.74
N ASN A 292 18.40 -11.78 1.84
CA ASN A 292 19.11 -13.04 2.12
C ASN A 292 18.20 -14.13 2.73
N GLY A 293 16.94 -14.22 2.28
CA GLY A 293 15.96 -15.17 2.79
C GLY A 293 15.40 -14.84 4.18
N GLN A 294 15.72 -13.68 4.74
CA GLN A 294 15.20 -13.21 6.02
C GLN A 294 14.27 -12.01 5.82
N TRP A 295 13.23 -11.94 6.63
CA TRP A 295 12.34 -10.80 6.72
C TRP A 295 13.07 -9.56 7.25
N PHE A 296 12.67 -8.39 6.76
CA PHE A 296 13.27 -7.12 7.17
C PHE A 296 13.09 -6.81 8.67
N SER A 297 11.94 -7.19 9.26
CA SER A 297 11.54 -6.80 10.62
C SER A 297 11.05 -8.00 11.44
N PRO A 298 11.65 -8.29 12.62
CA PRO A 298 11.15 -9.28 13.56
C PRO A 298 9.74 -8.98 14.10
N VAL A 299 9.36 -7.70 14.23
CA VAL A 299 8.00 -7.31 14.65
C VAL A 299 7.00 -7.66 13.57
N PHE A 300 7.34 -7.43 12.30
CA PHE A 300 6.50 -7.84 11.18
C PHE A 300 6.41 -9.36 11.06
N VAL A 301 7.49 -10.09 11.32
CA VAL A 301 7.46 -11.57 11.43
C VAL A 301 6.50 -11.99 12.53
N ALA A 302 6.60 -11.45 13.73
CA ALA A 302 5.68 -11.75 14.81
C ALA A 302 4.22 -11.42 14.47
N PHE A 303 3.99 -10.38 13.66
CA PHE A 303 2.65 -10.04 13.15
C PHE A 303 2.14 -11.10 12.17
N ILE A 304 2.96 -11.50 11.21
CA ILE A 304 2.63 -12.59 10.28
C ILE A 304 2.40 -13.87 11.09
N GLU A 305 3.26 -14.20 12.03
CA GLU A 305 3.14 -15.37 12.90
C GLU A 305 1.88 -15.34 13.77
N GLY A 306 1.48 -14.16 14.25
CA GLY A 306 0.25 -13.95 15.01
C GLY A 306 -1.01 -14.07 14.13
N LYS A 307 -0.97 -13.55 12.90
CA LYS A 307 -1.99 -13.80 11.87
C LYS A 307 -2.04 -15.29 11.54
N THR A 308 -0.88 -15.93 11.42
CA THR A 308 -0.74 -17.38 11.35
C THR A 308 -0.83 -18.04 12.71
N GLY A 309 -1.38 -17.45 13.76
CA GLY A 309 -1.91 -18.22 14.88
C GLY A 309 -3.39 -18.55 14.67
N LEU A 310 -3.99 -17.82 13.73
CA LEU A 310 -5.40 -17.50 13.77
C LEU A 310 -6.07 -17.56 12.40
N GLU A 311 -5.38 -17.64 11.26
CA GLU A 311 -6.07 -17.71 9.97
C GLU A 311 -6.44 -19.15 9.59
N LEU A 312 -7.70 -19.41 9.24
CA LEU A 312 -8.12 -20.69 8.66
C LEU A 312 -7.84 -20.73 7.17
N ARG A 313 -7.17 -21.78 6.71
CA ARG A 313 -6.95 -22.08 5.30
C ARG A 313 -7.32 -23.51 4.96
N LEU A 314 -7.67 -23.72 3.70
CA LEU A 314 -8.01 -25.01 3.13
C LEU A 314 -7.17 -25.22 1.86
N ASP A 315 -6.33 -26.25 1.85
CA ASP A 315 -5.72 -26.72 0.61
C ASP A 315 -6.76 -27.52 -0.18
N ARG A 316 -7.14 -27.01 -1.36
CA ARG A 316 -8.19 -27.62 -2.18
C ARG A 316 -7.75 -28.89 -2.89
N SER A 317 -6.44 -29.08 -3.05
CA SER A 317 -5.87 -30.25 -3.73
C SER A 317 -5.76 -31.45 -2.79
N THR A 318 -5.37 -31.19 -1.53
CA THR A 318 -5.18 -32.24 -0.52
C THR A 318 -6.39 -32.39 0.42
N GLY A 319 -7.23 -31.36 0.54
CA GLY A 319 -8.32 -31.31 1.51
C GLY A 319 -7.87 -30.96 2.94
N GLU A 320 -6.60 -30.60 3.11
CA GLU A 320 -6.00 -30.32 4.41
C GLU A 320 -6.40 -28.93 4.93
N VAL A 321 -6.68 -28.86 6.23
CA VAL A 321 -7.07 -27.62 6.90
C VAL A 321 -5.90 -27.12 7.73
N PHE A 322 -5.58 -25.85 7.58
CA PHE A 322 -4.56 -25.19 8.38
C PHE A 322 -5.22 -24.13 9.24
N ARG A 323 -4.85 -24.07 10.52
CA ARG A 323 -5.16 -22.91 11.36
C ARG A 323 -3.84 -22.29 11.74
N GLY A 324 -3.63 -21.10 11.22
CA GLY A 324 -2.40 -20.39 11.46
C GLY A 324 -1.17 -21.15 10.96
N GLY A 325 -1.17 -21.58 9.70
CA GLY A 325 -0.06 -22.36 9.13
C GLY A 325 0.17 -23.75 9.75
N THR A 326 -0.48 -24.08 10.88
CA THR A 326 -0.42 -25.39 11.52
C THR A 326 -1.47 -26.29 10.88
N HIS A 327 -1.05 -27.44 10.35
CA HIS A 327 -1.97 -28.45 9.87
C HIS A 327 -2.85 -28.95 11.02
N LEU A 328 -4.16 -28.72 10.92
CA LEU A 328 -5.13 -29.33 11.81
C LEU A 328 -5.25 -30.79 11.39
N ALA A 329 -4.89 -31.71 12.28
CA ALA A 329 -5.04 -33.16 12.06
C ALA A 329 -6.53 -33.58 12.10
N VAL A 330 -7.33 -33.01 11.19
CA VAL A 330 -8.77 -33.19 11.06
C VAL A 330 -9.08 -33.59 9.62
N ALA A 331 -9.85 -34.66 9.45
CA ALA A 331 -10.35 -35.05 8.14
C ALA A 331 -11.71 -34.39 7.90
N LEU A 332 -11.84 -33.58 6.86
CA LEU A 332 -13.14 -33.07 6.43
C LEU A 332 -13.89 -34.13 5.62
N THR A 333 -15.18 -34.29 5.89
CA THR A 333 -16.08 -34.97 4.96
C THR A 333 -16.29 -34.11 3.72
N ALA A 334 -16.73 -34.71 2.61
CA ALA A 334 -16.98 -33.97 1.37
C ALA A 334 -17.91 -32.75 1.56
N LYS A 335 -18.91 -32.86 2.43
CA LYS A 335 -19.86 -31.76 2.72
C LYS A 335 -19.25 -30.68 3.62
N GLU A 336 -18.43 -31.06 4.59
CA GLU A 336 -17.70 -30.07 5.41
C GLU A 336 -16.64 -29.33 4.58
N PHE A 337 -15.96 -30.03 3.67
CA PHE A 337 -15.04 -29.43 2.70
C PHE A 337 -15.76 -28.43 1.80
N ALA A 338 -16.88 -28.83 1.19
CA ALA A 338 -17.67 -27.93 0.34
C ALA A 338 -18.16 -26.70 1.11
N LEU A 339 -18.64 -26.88 2.35
CA LEU A 339 -19.10 -25.79 3.20
C LEU A 339 -17.96 -24.83 3.54
N LEU A 340 -16.82 -25.34 4.01
CA LEU A 340 -15.66 -24.52 4.37
C LEU A 340 -15.09 -23.79 3.14
N SER A 341 -14.97 -24.48 2.00
CA SER A 341 -14.50 -23.88 0.74
C SER A 341 -15.40 -22.72 0.32
N TYR A 342 -16.72 -22.91 0.32
CA TYR A 342 -17.67 -21.86 -0.06
C TYR A 342 -17.59 -20.65 0.88
N LEU A 343 -17.47 -20.90 2.18
CA LEU A 343 -17.37 -19.84 3.19
C LEU A 343 -16.06 -19.05 3.08
N LEU A 344 -14.94 -19.71 2.76
CA LEU A 344 -13.65 -19.05 2.51
C LEU A 344 -13.69 -18.22 1.21
N ASP A 345 -14.36 -18.70 0.16
CA ASP A 345 -14.59 -17.94 -1.08
C ASP A 345 -15.45 -16.67 -0.86
N ASN A 346 -16.21 -16.64 0.25
CA ASN A 346 -17.12 -15.55 0.60
C ASN A 346 -16.78 -14.96 1.99
N GLU A 347 -15.49 -14.92 2.33
CA GLU A 347 -15.02 -14.41 3.63
C GLU A 347 -15.61 -13.02 3.95
N GLY A 348 -16.07 -12.83 5.20
CA GLY A 348 -16.67 -11.58 5.67
C GLY A 348 -18.11 -11.33 5.24
N ALA A 349 -18.59 -11.97 4.15
CA ALA A 349 -19.96 -11.83 3.68
C ALA A 349 -20.95 -12.68 4.51
N ILE A 350 -22.22 -12.26 4.56
CA ILE A 350 -23.29 -13.10 5.10
C ILE A 350 -23.69 -14.08 4.00
N CYS A 351 -23.43 -15.37 4.23
CA CYS A 351 -23.88 -16.44 3.37
C CYS A 351 -25.25 -16.93 3.86
N GLU A 352 -26.28 -16.72 3.04
CA GLU A 352 -27.65 -17.14 3.36
C GLU A 352 -27.78 -18.68 3.36
N LYS A 353 -28.67 -19.20 4.21
CA LYS A 353 -28.79 -20.65 4.42
C LYS A 353 -29.07 -21.41 3.12
N ASP A 354 -30.00 -20.92 2.31
CA ASP A 354 -30.41 -21.56 1.07
C ASP A 354 -29.26 -21.64 0.08
N THR A 355 -28.49 -20.56 -0.05
CA THR A 355 -27.28 -20.51 -0.87
C THR A 355 -26.23 -21.52 -0.40
N LEU A 356 -26.01 -21.61 0.91
CA LEU A 356 -25.09 -22.60 1.48
C LEU A 356 -25.58 -24.03 1.24
N ILE A 357 -26.89 -24.29 1.37
CA ILE A 357 -27.46 -25.60 1.11
C ILE A 357 -27.27 -25.98 -0.36
N LEU A 358 -27.53 -25.07 -1.30
CA LEU A 358 -27.35 -25.31 -2.73
C LEU A 358 -25.87 -25.58 -3.08
N ALA A 359 -24.94 -24.84 -2.46
CA ALA A 359 -23.52 -25.03 -2.66
C ALA A 359 -23.02 -26.38 -2.11
N VAL A 360 -23.57 -26.82 -0.97
CA VAL A 360 -23.12 -28.03 -0.28
C VAL A 360 -23.82 -29.29 -0.80
N TRP A 361 -25.07 -29.22 -1.24
CA TRP A 361 -25.86 -30.34 -1.77
C TRP A 361 -26.36 -30.08 -3.21
N PRO A 362 -25.46 -29.95 -4.19
CA PRO A 362 -25.84 -29.72 -5.59
C PRO A 362 -26.63 -30.90 -6.20
N GLU A 363 -26.58 -32.09 -5.60
CA GLU A 363 -27.31 -33.27 -6.06
C GLU A 363 -28.83 -33.21 -5.84
N ASP A 364 -29.30 -32.29 -4.99
CA ASP A 364 -30.72 -32.17 -4.70
C ASP A 364 -31.46 -31.44 -5.81
N LYS A 365 -32.09 -32.21 -6.69
CA LYS A 365 -32.83 -31.70 -7.86
C LYS A 365 -34.07 -30.86 -7.52
N VAL A 366 -34.56 -30.94 -6.28
CA VAL A 366 -35.70 -30.15 -5.80
C VAL A 366 -35.29 -29.51 -4.48
N PHE A 367 -34.97 -28.22 -4.53
CA PHE A 367 -34.75 -27.41 -3.35
C PHE A 367 -36.10 -26.96 -2.78
N VAL A 368 -36.32 -27.24 -1.49
CA VAL A 368 -37.47 -26.72 -0.75
C VAL A 368 -36.94 -25.99 0.47
N GLU A 369 -37.29 -24.72 0.58
CA GLU A 369 -36.84 -23.81 1.63
C GLU A 369 -37.11 -24.41 3.03
N GLY A 370 -36.13 -24.32 3.92
CA GLY A 370 -36.23 -24.78 5.31
C GLY A 370 -36.09 -26.29 5.55
N ILE A 371 -36.15 -27.17 4.53
CA ILE A 371 -36.05 -28.63 4.75
C ILE A 371 -34.68 -29.05 5.27
N ARG A 372 -33.62 -28.37 4.82
CA ARG A 372 -32.23 -28.72 5.16
C ARG A 372 -31.60 -27.84 6.22
N ASP A 373 -32.36 -26.94 6.83
CA ASP A 373 -31.88 -26.03 7.87
C ASP A 373 -31.21 -26.78 9.03
N ASP A 374 -31.85 -27.86 9.50
CA ASP A 374 -31.31 -28.70 10.57
C ASP A 374 -30.04 -29.44 10.14
N SER A 375 -30.00 -29.89 8.89
CA SER A 375 -28.82 -30.57 8.32
C SER A 375 -27.64 -29.61 8.17
N LEU A 376 -27.89 -28.38 7.68
CA LEU A 376 -26.90 -27.33 7.60
C LEU A 376 -26.42 -26.92 9.00
N ALA A 377 -27.32 -26.75 9.96
CA ALA A 377 -26.96 -26.42 11.34
C ALA A 377 -26.09 -27.51 11.98
N GLN A 378 -26.41 -28.79 11.74
CA GLN A 378 -25.60 -29.91 12.21
C GLN A 378 -24.22 -29.95 11.51
N LEU A 379 -24.16 -29.65 10.22
CA LEU A 379 -22.92 -29.58 9.45
C LEU A 379 -22.01 -28.45 9.96
N VAL A 380 -22.56 -27.26 10.17
CA VAL A 380 -21.86 -26.12 10.78
C VAL A 380 -21.33 -26.47 12.16
N ARG A 381 -22.14 -27.15 13.00
CA ARG A 381 -21.70 -27.60 14.33
C ARG A 381 -20.50 -28.55 14.25
N ARG A 382 -20.53 -29.53 13.33
CA ARG A 382 -19.40 -30.46 13.13
C ARG A 382 -18.16 -29.76 12.60
N LEU A 383 -18.35 -28.83 11.65
CA LEU A 383 -17.26 -28.05 11.10
C LEU A 383 -16.60 -27.19 12.19
N ARG A 384 -17.38 -26.51 13.05
CA ARG A 384 -16.86 -25.76 14.20
C ARG A 384 -16.01 -26.61 15.14
N VAL A 385 -16.41 -27.85 15.42
CA VAL A 385 -15.62 -28.78 16.24
C VAL A 385 -14.22 -29.01 15.67
N LYS A 386 -14.07 -28.93 14.34
CA LYS A 386 -12.79 -29.16 13.66
C LYS A 386 -11.94 -27.91 13.53
N ILE A 387 -12.56 -26.76 13.28
CA ILE A 387 -11.84 -25.53 12.89
C ILE A 387 -11.68 -24.53 14.04
N GLU A 388 -12.63 -24.48 14.97
CA GLU A 388 -12.62 -23.50 16.07
C GLU A 388 -11.61 -23.92 17.15
N PRO A 389 -10.95 -22.96 17.83
CA PRO A 389 -10.17 -23.24 19.03
C PRO A 389 -11.07 -23.74 20.17
N ASP A 390 -12.23 -23.11 20.33
CA ASP A 390 -13.31 -23.55 21.22
C ASP A 390 -14.65 -23.51 20.46
N PRO A 391 -15.24 -24.67 20.13
CA PRO A 391 -16.51 -24.74 19.39
C PRO A 391 -17.72 -24.14 20.12
N SER A 392 -17.61 -23.93 21.44
CA SER A 392 -18.66 -23.30 22.25
C SER A 392 -18.64 -21.77 22.15
N ILE A 393 -17.52 -21.18 21.75
CA ILE A 393 -17.31 -19.74 21.55
C ILE A 393 -16.73 -19.54 20.13
N PRO A 394 -17.55 -19.71 19.07
CA PRO A 394 -17.05 -19.70 17.70
C PRO A 394 -16.55 -18.31 17.30
N THR A 395 -15.26 -18.23 16.95
CA THR A 395 -14.60 -16.99 16.49
C THR A 395 -14.58 -16.90 14.97
N PHE A 396 -14.49 -18.03 14.28
CA PHE A 396 -14.39 -18.07 12.82
C PHE A 396 -15.76 -18.09 12.15
N LEU A 397 -16.54 -19.13 12.43
CA LEU A 397 -17.80 -19.39 11.75
C LEU A 397 -18.94 -18.89 12.63
N GLN A 398 -19.41 -17.67 12.38
CA GLN A 398 -20.48 -17.02 13.15
C GLN A 398 -21.86 -17.35 12.59
N THR A 399 -22.83 -17.55 13.49
CA THR A 399 -24.25 -17.62 13.12
C THR A 399 -24.82 -16.21 13.07
N ILE A 400 -25.49 -15.85 11.98
CA ILE A 400 -26.28 -14.63 11.86
C ILE A 400 -27.76 -15.02 11.96
N PRO A 401 -28.41 -14.79 13.12
CA PRO A 401 -29.78 -15.22 13.36
C PRO A 401 -30.75 -14.75 12.27
N GLY A 402 -31.59 -15.65 11.77
CA GLY A 402 -32.57 -15.37 10.72
C GLY A 402 -32.01 -15.13 9.32
N ARG A 403 -30.68 -15.23 9.11
CA ARG A 403 -30.07 -15.03 7.78
C ARG A 403 -29.22 -16.22 7.33
N GLY A 404 -28.26 -16.64 8.15
CA GLY A 404 -27.31 -17.68 7.75
C GLY A 404 -26.03 -17.65 8.54
N TYR A 405 -24.90 -17.77 7.86
CA TYR A 405 -23.59 -17.88 8.48
C TYR A 405 -22.58 -16.94 7.84
N ARG A 406 -21.58 -16.53 8.61
CA ARG A 406 -20.48 -15.70 8.15
C ARG A 406 -19.18 -16.31 8.64
N LEU A 407 -18.19 -16.44 7.77
CA LEU A 407 -16.83 -16.78 8.17
C LEU A 407 -16.02 -15.49 8.31
N LEU A 408 -15.32 -15.36 9.43
CA LEU A 408 -14.41 -14.27 9.75
C LEU A 408 -13.04 -14.84 10.04
N GLN A 409 -12.00 -14.20 9.52
CA GLN A 409 -10.65 -14.42 10.00
C GLN A 409 -10.42 -13.49 11.20
N PRO A 410 -9.89 -14.00 12.33
CA PRO A 410 -9.51 -13.17 13.46
C PRO A 410 -8.50 -12.11 13.04
N ASP A 411 -8.66 -10.94 13.63
CA ASP A 411 -8.03 -9.69 13.19
C ASP A 411 -6.58 -9.51 13.66
#